data_AF-A0AAN7T2Y1-F1
#
_entry.id   AF-A0AAN7T2Y1-F1
#
_cell.length_a   1.000
_cell.length_b   1.000
_cell.length_c   1.000
_cell.angle_alpha   90.00
_cell.angle_beta   90.00
_cell.angle_gamma   90.00
#
_symmetry.space_group_name_H-M   'P 1'
#
loop_
_entity.id
_entity.type
_entity.pdbx_description
1 polymer ?
#
loop_
_entity_poly.entity_id
_entity_poly.type
_entity_poly.pdbx_seq_one_letter_code
_entity_poly.pdbx_strand_id
1 'polypeptide(L)'
;MTTTAASQVLNDIYTQRQTAPLSILSLADPILNPEPQTLPQTPSSQSQSQLSVSQNGSNATNTTILTPSTLAVDLEHYRDLFSKLRFSYLEQVTKEKYLKNLIGEPPTLATPEQNAQLEEKLVVMKAELQTKKRGVDALVVEMEQLAREIAEKYDIVEAGMRQLETLPREVEGLEQEVEELRRQLREKEAEVEISSDPRMNLSLEETQMLVEEQRRRQEELRGQIDTFERELPAKVRECEKAERELVEIETRRNEVTRTARDALRRKAEGKPDLLEQQGRWYKSSEVVLKGLLGVED
;
A
#
# COMPACT_ATOMS: atom_id res chain seq x y z
N MET A 1 11.31 26.32 2.30
CA MET A 1 11.36 27.41 1.30
C MET A 1 11.01 26.95 -0.13
N THR A 2 10.79 25.66 -0.39
CA THR A 2 10.48 25.12 -1.74
C THR A 2 8.98 25.00 -2.03
N THR A 3 8.13 24.89 -1.01
CA THR A 3 6.66 24.80 -1.15
C THR A 3 6.02 26.08 -1.66
N THR A 4 6.54 27.25 -1.26
CA THR A 4 6.05 28.56 -1.75
C THR A 4 6.28 28.72 -3.25
N ALA A 5 7.45 28.30 -3.75
CA ALA A 5 7.77 28.36 -5.17
C ALA A 5 6.86 27.44 -6.01
N ALA A 6 6.56 26.23 -5.54
CA ALA A 6 5.65 25.31 -6.22
C ALA A 6 4.21 25.86 -6.28
N SER A 7 3.72 26.45 -5.19
CA SER A 7 2.38 27.07 -5.15
C SER A 7 2.26 28.30 -6.06
N GLN A 8 3.33 29.07 -6.22
CA GLN A 8 3.38 30.21 -7.14
C GLN A 8 3.31 29.76 -8.59
N VAL A 9 4.09 28.75 -8.97
CA VAL A 9 4.07 28.17 -10.32
C VAL A 9 2.69 27.59 -10.67
N LEU A 10 2.02 26.93 -9.71
CA LEU A 10 0.67 26.39 -9.92
C LEU A 10 -0.36 27.51 -10.21
N ASN A 11 -0.27 28.62 -9.48
CA ASN A 11 -1.14 29.79 -9.68
C ASN A 11 -0.88 30.47 -11.02
N ASP A 12 0.39 30.62 -11.42
CA ASP A 12 0.75 31.23 -12.71
C ASP A 12 0.19 30.41 -13.89
N ILE A 13 0.27 29.07 -13.82
CA ILE A 13 -0.30 28.18 -14.84
C ILE A 13 -1.84 28.28 -14.87
N TYR A 14 -2.49 28.37 -13.71
CA TYR A 14 -3.94 28.48 -13.61
C TYR A 14 -4.46 29.80 -14.21
N THR A 15 -3.76 30.92 -13.98
CA THR A 15 -4.09 32.22 -14.60
C THR A 15 -3.89 32.21 -16.12
N GLN A 16 -2.85 31.52 -16.60
CA GLN A 16 -2.61 31.36 -18.04
C GLN A 16 -3.69 30.50 -18.72
N ARG A 17 -4.22 29.48 -18.02
CA ARG A 17 -5.32 28.62 -18.52
C ARG A 17 -6.66 29.36 -18.63
N GLN A 18 -6.94 30.29 -17.72
CA GLN A 18 -8.22 31.02 -17.70
C GLN A 18 -8.30 32.18 -18.71
N THR A 19 -7.16 32.69 -19.17
CA THR A 19 -7.10 33.90 -20.01
C THR A 19 -7.21 33.65 -21.51
N ALA A 20 -7.23 32.39 -21.97
CA ALA A 20 -7.28 32.04 -23.39
C ALA A 20 -8.67 31.50 -23.83
N PRO A 21 -9.62 32.36 -24.25
CA PRO A 21 -10.81 31.88 -24.93
C PRO A 21 -10.43 31.32 -26.32
N LEU A 22 -10.77 30.06 -26.58
CA LEU A 22 -10.47 29.37 -27.85
C LEU A 22 -11.53 29.71 -28.92
N SER A 23 -11.40 30.87 -29.57
CA SER A 23 -12.21 31.27 -30.72
C SER A 23 -11.32 31.32 -31.97
N ILE A 24 -11.86 30.97 -33.14
CA ILE A 24 -11.11 31.02 -34.41
C ILE A 24 -10.51 32.42 -34.63
N LEU A 25 -11.22 33.48 -34.19
CA LEU A 25 -10.74 34.86 -34.27
C LEU A 25 -9.62 35.16 -33.25
N SER A 26 -9.71 34.65 -32.01
CA SER A 26 -8.64 34.86 -31.01
C SER A 26 -7.39 34.01 -31.29
N LEU A 27 -7.55 32.84 -31.92
CA LEU A 27 -6.45 32.01 -32.41
C LEU A 27 -5.77 32.61 -33.64
N ALA A 28 -6.53 33.34 -34.48
CA ALA A 28 -6.02 33.99 -35.67
C ALA A 28 -5.44 35.39 -35.40
N ASP A 29 -5.85 36.08 -34.34
CA ASP A 29 -5.30 37.38 -33.92
C ASP A 29 -3.76 37.44 -33.90
N PRO A 30 -3.00 36.48 -33.35
CA PRO A 30 -1.53 36.52 -33.40
C PRO A 30 -0.96 36.36 -34.81
N ILE A 31 -1.72 35.81 -35.75
CA ILE A 31 -1.33 35.63 -37.17
C ILE A 31 -1.69 36.89 -37.97
N LEU A 32 -2.84 37.53 -37.68
CA LEU A 32 -3.27 38.75 -38.35
C LEU A 32 -2.55 40.01 -37.83
N ASN A 33 -2.20 40.03 -36.55
CA ASN A 33 -1.45 41.10 -35.89
C ASN A 33 -0.22 40.52 -35.19
N PRO A 34 0.90 40.31 -35.90
CA PRO A 34 2.16 40.00 -35.24
C PRO A 34 2.54 41.20 -34.37
N GLU A 35 2.45 41.05 -33.05
CA GLU A 35 2.93 42.06 -32.12
C GLU A 35 4.44 42.25 -32.35
N PRO A 36 4.94 43.48 -32.56
CA PRO A 36 6.34 43.71 -32.85
C PRO A 36 7.18 43.44 -31.60
N GLN A 37 7.88 42.30 -31.58
CA GLN A 37 8.98 42.06 -30.66
C GLN A 37 10.10 43.10 -30.90
N THR A 38 10.12 44.10 -30.01
CA THR A 38 11.30 44.82 -29.49
C THR A 38 12.53 44.96 -30.39
N LEU A 39 12.67 46.11 -31.06
CA LEU A 39 13.93 46.88 -31.23
C LEU A 39 13.58 48.35 -31.59
N PRO A 40 14.43 49.34 -31.24
CA PRO A 40 14.00 50.71 -30.99
C PRO A 40 13.78 51.58 -32.26
N GLN A 41 12.63 52.28 -32.24
CA GLN A 41 12.28 53.56 -32.86
C GLN A 41 12.96 53.99 -34.18
N THR A 42 12.15 54.09 -35.24
CA THR A 42 12.17 55.24 -36.16
C THR A 42 10.74 55.62 -36.58
N PRO A 43 10.35 56.91 -36.61
CA PRO A 43 9.03 57.33 -37.03
C PRO A 43 9.05 57.70 -38.52
N SER A 44 8.27 57.05 -39.36
CA SER A 44 7.60 57.72 -40.49
C SER A 44 6.65 56.80 -41.25
N SER A 45 5.41 57.28 -41.33
CA SER A 45 4.52 57.20 -42.49
C SER A 45 4.05 55.82 -42.95
N GLN A 46 2.79 55.48 -42.65
CA GLN A 46 1.97 54.75 -43.62
C GLN A 46 0.47 55.02 -43.44
N SER A 47 -0.12 55.36 -44.58
CA SER A 47 -1.52 55.66 -44.83
C SER A 47 -2.43 54.51 -44.42
N GLN A 48 -3.46 54.83 -43.63
CA GLN A 48 -4.59 53.94 -43.40
C GLN A 48 -5.49 53.92 -44.64
N SER A 49 -5.39 52.88 -45.44
CA SER A 49 -6.48 52.47 -46.35
C SER A 49 -7.43 51.57 -45.56
N GLN A 50 -8.49 52.17 -45.02
CA GLN A 50 -9.64 51.46 -44.47
C GLN A 50 -10.44 50.81 -45.61
N LEU A 51 -10.45 49.47 -45.66
CA LEU A 51 -11.38 48.69 -46.46
C LEU A 51 -12.50 48.19 -45.55
N SER A 52 -13.56 48.98 -45.47
CA SER A 52 -14.82 48.65 -44.81
C SER A 52 -15.56 47.61 -45.64
N VAL A 53 -15.37 46.32 -45.34
CA VAL A 53 -16.25 45.26 -45.85
C VAL A 53 -17.49 45.20 -44.97
N SER A 54 -18.63 45.40 -45.62
CA SER A 54 -19.96 45.49 -45.02
C SER A 54 -20.30 44.29 -44.16
N GLN A 55 -20.66 44.58 -42.91
CA GLN A 55 -21.47 43.72 -42.06
C GLN A 55 -22.82 43.50 -42.73
N ASN A 56 -23.16 42.25 -43.03
CA ASN A 56 -24.54 41.86 -43.29
C ASN A 56 -24.82 40.49 -42.66
N GLY A 57 -25.54 40.52 -41.54
CA GLY A 57 -26.63 39.57 -41.27
C GLY A 57 -26.30 38.20 -40.70
N SER A 58 -25.85 38.13 -39.44
CA SER A 58 -26.36 37.16 -38.46
C SER A 58 -25.82 37.48 -37.05
N ASN A 59 -26.45 38.45 -36.40
CA ASN A 59 -26.38 38.59 -34.94
C ASN A 59 -27.25 37.50 -34.32
N ALA A 60 -26.67 36.71 -33.41
CA ALA A 60 -27.11 36.58 -32.02
C ALA A 60 -26.73 35.22 -31.44
N THR A 61 -26.05 35.29 -30.29
CA THR A 61 -26.04 34.28 -29.21
C THR A 61 -25.53 32.89 -29.56
N ASN A 62 -24.22 32.69 -29.44
CA ASN A 62 -23.65 31.39 -29.06
C ASN A 62 -22.40 31.61 -28.20
N THR A 63 -22.60 32.09 -26.97
CA THR A 63 -21.70 31.81 -25.84
C THR A 63 -21.86 30.36 -25.37
N THR A 64 -22.10 29.45 -26.29
CA THR A 64 -22.21 28.02 -26.07
C THR A 64 -20.81 27.47 -26.05
N ILE A 65 -20.34 27.16 -24.84
CA ILE A 65 -19.29 26.19 -24.49
C ILE A 65 -18.54 25.70 -25.73
N LEU A 66 -17.42 26.36 -26.02
CA LEU A 66 -16.52 26.09 -27.14
C LEU A 66 -15.80 24.76 -26.87
N THR A 67 -16.51 23.66 -27.09
CA THR A 67 -15.92 22.33 -27.10
C THR A 67 -15.22 22.09 -28.45
N PRO A 68 -14.17 21.25 -28.50
CA PRO A 68 -13.46 20.95 -29.75
C PRO A 68 -14.40 20.42 -30.86
N SER A 69 -15.55 19.85 -30.48
CA SER A 69 -16.58 19.40 -31.42
C SER A 69 -17.30 20.55 -32.16
N THR A 70 -17.52 21.69 -31.50
CA THR A 70 -18.15 22.87 -32.12
C THR A 70 -17.21 23.54 -33.12
N LEU A 71 -15.91 23.60 -32.82
CA LEU A 71 -14.89 24.17 -33.71
C LEU A 71 -14.79 23.41 -35.04
N ALA A 72 -14.88 22.08 -35.01
CA ALA A 72 -14.83 21.26 -36.22
C ALA A 72 -16.01 21.56 -37.18
N VAL A 73 -17.21 21.73 -36.63
CA VAL A 73 -18.42 22.07 -37.40
C VAL A 73 -18.31 23.47 -38.01
N ASP A 74 -17.79 24.45 -37.26
CA ASP A 74 -17.57 25.80 -37.76
C ASP A 74 -16.53 25.83 -38.91
N LEU A 75 -15.45 25.06 -38.80
CA LEU A 75 -14.44 24.95 -39.86
C LEU A 75 -15.03 24.37 -41.15
N GLU A 76 -15.88 23.35 -41.05
CA GLU A 76 -16.58 22.78 -42.20
C GLU A 76 -17.54 23.80 -42.84
N HIS A 77 -18.31 24.52 -42.01
CA HIS A 77 -19.21 25.57 -42.48
C HIS A 77 -18.48 26.69 -43.22
N TYR A 78 -17.39 27.22 -42.67
CA TYR A 78 -16.61 28.28 -43.32
C TYR A 78 -15.94 27.79 -44.60
N ARG A 79 -15.42 26.56 -44.61
CA ARG A 79 -14.84 25.96 -45.83
C ARG A 79 -15.85 25.92 -46.96
N ASP A 80 -17.09 25.53 -46.67
CA ASP A 80 -18.16 25.47 -47.67
C ASP A 80 -18.59 26.87 -48.13
N LEU A 81 -18.73 27.82 -47.20
CA LEU A 81 -19.06 29.20 -47.52
C LEU A 81 -17.99 29.85 -48.42
N PHE A 82 -16.71 29.74 -48.07
CA PHE A 82 -15.61 30.28 -48.87
C PHE A 82 -15.48 29.59 -50.22
N SER A 83 -15.77 28.28 -50.30
CA SER A 83 -15.78 27.56 -51.58
C SER A 83 -16.88 28.08 -52.52
N LYS A 84 -18.10 28.31 -51.99
CA LYS A 84 -19.22 28.90 -52.73
C LYS A 84 -18.92 30.35 -53.16
N LEU A 85 -18.38 31.15 -52.25
CA LEU A 85 -18.01 32.54 -52.53
C LEU A 85 -16.92 32.63 -53.60
N ARG A 86 -15.87 31.80 -53.49
CA ARG A 86 -14.81 31.70 -54.49
C ARG A 86 -15.37 31.32 -55.85
N PHE A 87 -16.26 30.32 -55.93
CA PHE A 87 -16.87 29.91 -57.19
C PHE A 87 -17.69 31.05 -57.82
N SER A 88 -18.58 31.67 -57.05
CA SER A 88 -19.42 32.78 -57.50
C SER A 88 -18.57 33.96 -58.01
N TYR A 89 -17.51 34.32 -57.30
CA TYR A 89 -16.61 35.39 -57.70
C TYR A 89 -15.87 35.07 -59.00
N LEU A 90 -15.33 33.85 -59.12
CA LEU A 90 -14.61 33.42 -60.32
C LEU A 90 -15.53 33.40 -61.55
N GLU A 91 -16.77 32.93 -61.38
CA GLU A 91 -17.80 32.97 -62.43
C GLU A 91 -18.14 34.41 -62.83
N GLN A 92 -18.32 35.32 -61.87
CA GLN A 92 -18.64 36.71 -62.15
C GLN A 92 -17.50 37.42 -62.89
N VAL A 93 -16.26 37.29 -62.40
CA VAL A 93 -15.09 37.93 -63.02
C VAL A 93 -14.85 37.38 -64.42
N THR A 94 -15.07 36.09 -64.65
CA THR A 94 -14.92 35.50 -66.00
C THR A 94 -16.01 35.97 -66.95
N LYS A 95 -17.28 36.04 -66.50
CA LYS A 95 -18.37 36.62 -67.28
C LYS A 95 -18.11 38.08 -67.64
N GLU A 96 -17.66 38.89 -66.69
CA GLU A 96 -17.38 40.30 -66.91
C GLU A 96 -16.19 40.50 -67.87
N LYS A 97 -15.10 39.75 -67.67
CA LYS A 97 -13.94 39.77 -68.57
C LYS A 97 -14.32 39.34 -69.99
N TYR A 98 -15.17 38.33 -70.13
CA TYR A 98 -15.68 37.88 -71.43
C TYR A 98 -16.49 38.98 -72.13
N LEU A 99 -17.44 39.60 -71.42
CA LEU A 99 -18.24 40.70 -71.96
C LEU A 99 -17.37 41.90 -72.34
N LYS A 100 -16.40 42.26 -71.51
CA LYS A 100 -15.45 43.33 -71.79
C LYS A 100 -14.62 43.06 -73.04
N ASN A 101 -14.20 41.81 -73.26
CA ASN A 101 -13.46 41.42 -74.46
C ASN A 101 -14.32 41.44 -75.74
N LEU A 102 -15.63 41.19 -75.62
CA LEU A 102 -16.58 41.30 -76.74
C LEU A 102 -16.90 42.76 -77.09
N ILE A 103 -17.02 43.62 -76.07
CA ILE A 103 -17.49 45.00 -76.20
C ILE A 103 -16.32 45.98 -76.47
N GLY A 104 -15.09 45.63 -76.11
CA GLY A 104 -13.91 46.47 -76.34
C GLY A 104 -13.56 46.64 -77.82
N GLU A 105 -13.21 47.85 -78.24
CA GLU A 105 -12.62 48.13 -79.56
C GLU A 105 -11.09 48.03 -79.48
N PRO A 106 -10.39 47.11 -80.17
CA PRO A 106 -10.89 46.00 -80.99
C PRO A 106 -11.21 44.72 -80.20
N PRO A 107 -12.17 43.89 -80.69
CA PRO A 107 -12.58 42.67 -80.00
C PRO A 107 -11.43 41.67 -79.99
N THR A 108 -10.92 41.38 -78.79
CA THR A 108 -9.76 40.52 -78.58
C THR A 108 -10.25 39.09 -78.34
N LEU A 109 -10.42 38.35 -79.43
CA LEU A 109 -10.63 36.91 -79.40
C LEU A 109 -9.29 36.22 -79.14
N ALA A 110 -9.21 35.38 -78.11
CA ALA A 110 -7.99 34.64 -77.81
C ALA A 110 -7.62 33.76 -79.01
N THR A 111 -6.40 33.94 -79.55
CA THR A 111 -5.91 33.12 -80.65
C THR A 111 -5.50 31.73 -80.15
N PRO A 112 -5.57 30.68 -80.97
CA PRO A 112 -5.16 29.33 -80.55
C PRO A 112 -3.69 29.29 -80.09
N GLU A 113 -2.84 30.14 -80.64
CA GLU A 113 -1.43 30.25 -80.26
C GLU A 113 -1.25 30.89 -78.86
N GLN A 114 -2.06 31.90 -78.52
CA GLN A 114 -2.09 32.47 -77.17
C GLN A 114 -2.61 31.45 -76.14
N ASN A 115 -3.60 30.64 -76.52
CA ASN A 115 -4.09 29.56 -75.66
C ASN A 115 -3.00 28.50 -75.42
N ALA A 116 -2.27 28.08 -76.45
CA ALA A 116 -1.16 27.13 -76.30
C ALA A 116 -0.06 27.65 -75.35
N GLN A 117 0.31 28.94 -75.47
CA GLN A 117 1.28 29.58 -74.56
C GLN A 117 0.76 29.69 -73.11
N LEU A 118 -0.55 29.93 -72.92
CA LEU A 118 -1.16 29.96 -71.59
C LEU A 118 -1.25 28.57 -70.98
N GLU A 119 -1.55 27.55 -71.78
CA GLU A 119 -1.56 26.15 -71.35
C GLU A 119 -0.18 25.69 -70.86
N GLU A 120 0.89 26.02 -71.59
CA GLU A 120 2.27 25.70 -71.18
C GLU A 120 2.62 26.35 -69.84
N LYS A 121 2.31 27.64 -69.68
CA LYS A 121 2.50 28.36 -68.41
C LYS A 121 1.66 27.78 -67.27
N LEU A 122 0.43 27.36 -67.54
CA LEU A 122 -0.45 26.73 -66.56
C LEU A 122 0.08 25.37 -66.11
N VAL A 123 0.71 24.59 -66.99
CA VAL A 123 1.34 23.31 -66.62
C VAL A 123 2.46 23.55 -65.62
N VAL A 124 3.35 24.52 -65.89
CA VAL A 124 4.46 24.87 -64.97
C VAL A 124 3.92 25.37 -63.63
N MET A 125 3.01 26.35 -63.65
CA MET A 125 2.41 26.89 -62.42
C MET A 125 1.64 25.83 -61.63
N LYS A 126 0.96 24.90 -62.31
CA LYS A 126 0.26 23.78 -61.66
C LYS A 126 1.23 22.81 -61.01
N ALA A 127 2.37 22.52 -61.64
CA ALA A 127 3.41 21.70 -61.05
C ALA A 127 3.99 22.34 -59.79
N GLU A 128 4.31 23.64 -59.84
CA GLU A 128 4.79 24.41 -58.67
C GLU A 128 3.73 24.49 -57.55
N LEU A 129 2.46 24.65 -57.90
CA LEU A 129 1.38 24.66 -56.91
C LEU A 129 1.22 23.29 -56.26
N GLN A 130 1.36 22.20 -57.02
CA GLN A 130 1.30 20.85 -56.49
C GLN A 130 2.47 20.54 -55.54
N THR A 131 3.69 20.99 -55.85
CA THR A 131 4.83 20.78 -54.95
C THR A 131 4.65 21.57 -53.65
N LYS A 132 4.23 22.84 -53.74
CA LYS A 132 3.90 23.66 -52.55
C LYS A 132 2.77 23.05 -51.74
N LYS A 133 1.71 22.56 -52.39
CA LYS A 133 0.59 21.88 -51.71
C LYS A 133 1.07 20.66 -50.94
N ARG A 134 1.87 19.78 -51.56
CA ARG A 134 2.44 18.61 -50.86
C ARG A 134 3.33 19.02 -49.67
N GLY A 135 4.09 20.11 -49.79
CA GLY A 135 4.88 20.64 -48.69
C GLY A 135 4.01 21.15 -47.52
N VAL A 136 2.92 21.86 -47.82
CA VAL A 136 1.95 22.28 -46.79
C VAL A 136 1.26 21.08 -46.16
N ASP A 137 0.81 20.11 -46.96
CA ASP A 137 0.17 18.89 -46.47
C ASP A 137 1.12 18.11 -45.53
N ALA A 138 2.41 18.03 -45.85
CA ALA A 138 3.42 17.41 -44.99
C ALA A 138 3.62 18.18 -43.67
N LEU A 139 3.72 19.52 -43.74
CA LEU A 139 3.86 20.36 -42.55
C LEU A 139 2.63 20.27 -41.62
N VAL A 140 1.42 20.16 -42.18
CA VAL A 140 0.20 19.96 -41.40
C VAL A 140 0.25 18.63 -40.65
N VAL A 141 0.70 17.56 -41.30
CA VAL A 141 0.86 16.24 -40.65
C VAL A 141 1.88 16.30 -39.52
N GLU A 142 3.02 16.96 -39.72
CA GLU A 142 4.03 17.16 -38.67
C GLU A 142 3.46 17.98 -37.51
N MET A 143 2.71 19.04 -37.79
CA MET A 143 2.08 19.88 -36.77
C MET A 143 1.02 19.11 -35.97
N GLU A 144 0.23 18.25 -36.62
CA GLU A 144 -0.73 17.36 -35.94
C GLU A 144 -0.03 16.34 -35.03
N GLN A 145 1.11 15.79 -35.46
CA GLN A 145 1.90 14.87 -34.64
C GLN A 145 2.44 15.58 -33.39
N LEU A 146 3.06 16.75 -33.58
CA LEU A 146 3.56 17.56 -32.46
C LEU A 146 2.43 17.99 -31.52
N ALA A 147 1.26 18.37 -32.05
CA ALA A 147 0.11 18.72 -31.23
C ALA A 147 -0.37 17.55 -30.36
N ARG A 148 -0.36 16.32 -30.90
CA ARG A 148 -0.70 15.11 -30.13
C ARG A 148 0.33 14.83 -29.04
N GLU A 149 1.62 14.90 -29.37
CA GLU A 149 2.68 14.71 -28.38
C GLU A 149 2.61 15.75 -27.24
N ILE A 150 2.29 17.00 -27.58
CA ILE A 150 2.12 18.07 -26.58
C ILE A 150 0.89 17.79 -25.71
N ALA A 151 -0.22 17.34 -26.29
CA ALA A 151 -1.42 16.97 -25.54
C ALA A 151 -1.13 15.82 -24.55
N GLU A 152 -0.43 14.77 -24.99
CA GLU A 152 -0.05 13.66 -24.10
C GLU A 152 0.87 14.12 -22.96
N LYS A 153 1.87 14.96 -23.26
CA LYS A 153 2.75 15.54 -22.24
C LYS A 153 1.97 16.43 -21.27
N TYR A 154 1.00 17.18 -21.77
CA TYR A 154 0.13 18.03 -20.94
C TYR A 154 -0.70 17.18 -19.98
N ASP A 155 -1.31 16.09 -20.45
CA ASP A 155 -2.11 15.20 -19.62
C ASP A 155 -1.27 14.55 -18.50
N ILE A 156 -0.03 14.15 -18.80
CA ILE A 156 0.91 13.61 -17.81
C ILE A 156 1.25 14.66 -16.73
N VAL A 157 1.52 15.90 -17.15
CA VAL A 157 1.81 17.00 -16.23
C VAL A 157 0.58 17.34 -15.38
N GLU A 158 -0.62 17.35 -15.96
CA GLU A 158 -1.87 17.58 -15.22
C GLU A 158 -2.10 16.48 -14.18
N ALA A 159 -1.86 15.21 -14.52
CA ALA A 159 -1.94 14.11 -13.57
C ALA A 159 -0.91 14.26 -12.43
N GLY A 160 0.32 14.64 -12.76
CA GLY A 160 1.37 14.92 -11.77
C GLY A 160 1.02 16.09 -10.84
N MET A 161 0.42 17.17 -11.37
CA MET A 161 -0.04 18.29 -10.56
C MET A 161 -1.12 17.88 -9.57
N ARG A 162 -2.12 17.08 -10.00
CA ARG A 162 -3.16 16.57 -9.09
C ARG A 162 -2.58 15.73 -7.96
N GLN A 163 -1.57 14.89 -8.25
CA GLN A 163 -0.88 14.13 -7.21
C GLN A 163 -0.11 15.05 -6.25
N LEU A 164 0.52 16.10 -6.77
CA LEU A 164 1.26 17.07 -5.96
C LEU A 164 0.34 17.94 -5.09
N GLU A 165 -0.93 18.10 -5.46
CA GLU A 165 -1.94 18.75 -4.62
C GLU A 165 -2.40 17.85 -3.46
N THR A 166 -2.48 16.53 -3.66
CA THR A 166 -2.96 15.60 -2.62
C THR A 166 -1.86 15.16 -1.65
N LEU A 167 -0.65 14.93 -2.17
CA LEU A 167 0.46 14.34 -1.41
C LEU A 167 0.88 15.17 -0.16
N PRO A 168 0.95 16.52 -0.19
CA PRO A 168 1.30 17.30 1.00
C PRO A 168 0.28 17.11 2.13
N ARG A 169 -1.01 17.01 1.80
CA ARG A 169 -2.07 16.78 2.78
C ARG A 169 -1.98 15.39 3.41
N GLU A 170 -1.62 14.38 2.62
CA GLU A 170 -1.37 13.04 3.13
C GLU A 170 -0.14 12.99 4.05
N VAL A 171 0.93 13.70 3.68
CA VAL A 171 2.14 13.82 4.50
C VAL A 171 1.81 14.51 5.83
N GLU A 172 1.10 15.63 5.82
CA GLU A 172 0.66 16.32 7.04
C GLU A 172 -0.22 15.40 7.92
N GLY A 173 -1.10 14.60 7.31
CA GLY A 173 -1.92 13.62 8.03
C GLY A 173 -1.09 12.53 8.69
N LEU A 174 -0.11 11.97 7.98
CA LEU A 174 0.80 10.96 8.51
C LEU A 174 1.73 11.52 9.60
N GLU A 175 2.20 12.77 9.44
CA GLU A 175 2.99 13.44 10.48
C GLU A 175 2.19 13.62 11.77
N GLN A 176 0.91 14.03 11.67
CA GLN A 176 0.01 14.11 12.83
C GLN A 176 -0.21 12.74 13.49
N GLU A 177 -0.39 11.68 12.69
CA GLU A 177 -0.53 10.31 13.22
C GLU A 177 0.74 9.85 13.94
N VAL A 178 1.92 10.14 13.39
CA VAL A 178 3.21 9.83 14.04
C VAL A 178 3.37 10.61 15.34
N GLU A 179 2.99 11.88 15.39
CA GLU A 179 3.02 12.68 16.61
C GLU A 179 2.05 12.14 17.68
N GLU A 180 0.86 11.73 17.27
CA GLU A 180 -0.14 11.10 18.14
C GLU A 180 0.38 9.78 18.71
N LEU A 181 0.93 8.90 17.87
CA LEU A 181 1.53 7.65 18.31
C LEU A 181 2.71 7.88 19.26
N ARG A 182 3.56 8.87 18.99
CA ARG A 182 4.66 9.26 19.90
C ARG A 182 4.15 9.81 21.22
N ARG A 183 3.00 10.50 21.24
CA ARG A 183 2.37 10.95 22.49
C ARG A 183 1.85 9.76 23.29
N GLN A 184 1.13 8.84 22.64
CA GLN A 184 0.61 7.63 23.28
C GLN A 184 1.74 6.73 23.80
N LEU A 185 2.85 6.64 23.08
CA LEU A 185 4.02 5.87 23.51
C LEU A 185 4.64 6.50 24.76
N ARG A 186 4.81 7.83 24.80
CA ARG A 186 5.27 8.54 26.00
C ARG A 186 4.32 8.43 27.19
N GLU A 187 3.02 8.46 26.95
CA GLU A 187 2.01 8.26 27.99
C GLU A 187 2.11 6.84 28.57
N LYS A 188 2.23 5.83 27.71
CA LYS A 188 2.47 4.44 28.14
C LYS A 188 3.81 4.27 28.84
N GLU A 189 4.88 4.90 28.38
CA GLU A 189 6.17 4.90 29.07
C GLU A 189 6.05 5.50 30.47
N ALA A 190 5.31 6.61 30.62
CA ALA A 190 5.03 7.21 31.92
C ALA A 190 4.16 6.30 32.81
N GLU A 191 3.14 5.64 32.27
CA GLU A 191 2.34 4.64 33.00
C GLU A 191 3.19 3.43 33.45
N VAL A 192 4.12 2.98 32.60
CA VAL A 192 5.07 1.90 32.88
C VAL A 192 6.07 2.35 33.96
N GLU A 193 6.59 3.58 33.92
CA GLU A 193 7.41 4.12 35.00
C GLU A 193 6.67 4.21 36.35
N ILE A 194 5.35 4.48 36.34
CA ILE A 194 4.51 4.54 37.55
C ILE A 194 4.13 3.12 38.04
N SER A 195 4.12 2.13 37.16
CA SER A 195 3.92 0.73 37.52
C SER A 195 5.04 0.27 38.45
N SER A 196 4.68 -0.02 39.71
CA SER A 196 5.60 -0.38 40.79
C SER A 196 6.33 -1.73 40.58
N ASP A 197 5.93 -2.54 39.59
CA ASP A 197 6.52 -3.85 39.33
C ASP A 197 7.65 -3.76 38.29
N PRO A 198 8.93 -3.94 38.68
CA PRO A 198 10.08 -3.80 37.78
C PRO A 198 10.08 -4.77 36.59
N ARG A 199 9.26 -5.82 36.65
CA ARG A 199 9.11 -6.83 35.58
C ARG A 199 8.27 -6.33 34.41
N MET A 200 7.45 -5.29 34.63
CA MET A 200 6.64 -4.66 33.60
C MET A 200 7.40 -3.58 32.82
N ASN A 201 8.60 -3.21 33.29
CA ASN A 201 9.43 -2.13 32.74
C ASN A 201 10.65 -2.67 31.99
N LEU A 202 10.67 -3.98 31.73
CA LEU A 202 11.75 -4.65 31.01
C LEU A 202 11.58 -4.44 29.51
N SER A 203 12.70 -4.36 28.80
CA SER A 203 12.69 -4.35 27.34
C SER A 203 12.08 -5.63 26.79
N LEU A 204 11.54 -5.60 25.56
CA LEU A 204 10.95 -6.78 24.92
C LEU A 204 11.94 -7.96 24.90
N GLU A 205 13.21 -7.69 24.64
CA GLU A 205 14.28 -8.70 24.62
C GLU A 205 14.51 -9.33 26.01
N GLU A 206 14.57 -8.52 27.07
CA GLU A 206 14.71 -9.02 28.44
C GLU A 206 13.48 -9.84 28.90
N THR A 207 12.27 -9.43 28.49
CA THR A 207 11.05 -10.22 28.81
C THR A 207 11.06 -11.57 28.11
N GLN A 208 11.53 -11.66 26.86
CA GLN A 208 11.66 -12.92 26.13
C GLN A 208 12.65 -13.85 26.82
N MET A 209 13.82 -13.35 27.20
CA MET A 209 14.83 -14.12 27.95
C MET A 209 14.28 -14.64 29.28
N LEU A 210 13.56 -13.82 30.04
CA LEU A 210 12.94 -14.26 31.29
C LEU A 210 11.85 -15.31 31.08
N VAL A 211 11.06 -15.20 30.00
CA VAL A 211 10.06 -16.21 29.66
C VAL A 211 10.72 -17.54 29.30
N GLU A 212 11.82 -17.52 28.55
CA GLU A 212 12.59 -18.73 28.24
C GLU A 212 13.19 -19.37 29.49
N GLU A 213 13.77 -18.57 30.40
CA GLU A 213 14.30 -19.08 31.66
C GLU A 213 13.19 -19.70 32.53
N GLN A 214 12.03 -19.05 32.62
CA GLN A 214 10.87 -19.59 33.34
C GLN A 214 10.35 -20.89 32.71
N ARG A 215 10.31 -20.97 31.37
CA ARG A 215 9.94 -22.21 30.68
C ARG A 215 10.91 -23.33 30.99
N ARG A 216 12.23 -23.07 30.96
CA ARG A 216 13.24 -24.06 31.34
C ARG A 216 13.07 -24.54 32.78
N ARG A 217 12.86 -23.63 33.72
CA ARG A 217 12.57 -23.99 35.14
C ARG A 217 11.29 -24.82 35.27
N GLN A 218 10.25 -24.50 34.50
CA GLN A 218 9.01 -25.29 34.49
C GLN A 218 9.24 -26.70 33.95
N GLU A 219 10.06 -26.86 32.91
CA GLU A 219 10.43 -28.17 32.37
C GLU A 219 11.26 -28.99 33.37
N GLU A 220 12.23 -28.35 34.04
CA GLU A 220 13.01 -28.98 35.12
C GLU A 220 12.10 -29.47 36.27
N LEU A 221 11.17 -28.62 36.73
CA LEU A 221 10.21 -28.98 37.78
C LEU A 221 9.26 -30.09 37.33
N ARG A 222 8.79 -30.06 36.08
CA ARG A 222 7.98 -31.16 35.51
C ARG A 222 8.76 -32.47 35.49
N GLY A 223 10.02 -32.44 35.09
CA GLY A 223 10.89 -33.62 35.15
C GLY A 223 11.05 -34.16 36.56
N GLN A 224 11.21 -33.29 37.57
CA GLN A 224 11.26 -33.69 38.97
C GLN A 224 9.94 -34.32 39.44
N ILE A 225 8.80 -33.72 39.08
CA ILE A 225 7.48 -34.28 39.38
C ILE A 225 7.34 -35.68 38.77
N ASP A 226 7.70 -35.86 37.49
CA ASP A 226 7.65 -37.17 36.83
C ASP A 226 8.53 -38.21 37.53
N THR A 227 9.73 -37.82 38.01
CA THR A 227 10.60 -38.73 38.78
C THR A 227 9.98 -39.10 40.12
N PHE A 228 9.42 -38.13 40.85
CA PHE A 228 8.76 -38.40 42.12
C PHE A 228 7.50 -39.24 41.93
N GLU A 229 6.71 -39.02 40.88
CA GLU A 229 5.53 -39.84 40.56
C GLU A 229 5.91 -41.30 40.25
N ARG A 230 7.09 -41.55 39.66
CA ARG A 230 7.61 -42.91 39.42
C ARG A 230 8.14 -43.58 40.69
N GLU A 231 8.77 -42.82 41.59
CA GLU A 231 9.37 -43.33 42.83
C GLU A 231 8.33 -43.55 43.94
N LEU A 232 7.31 -42.71 44.02
CA LEU A 232 6.25 -42.74 45.03
C LEU A 232 5.61 -44.13 45.19
N PRO A 233 5.15 -44.84 44.14
CA PRO A 233 4.53 -46.15 44.30
C PRO A 233 5.51 -47.22 44.79
N ALA A 234 6.81 -47.11 44.51
CA ALA A 234 7.81 -48.03 45.06
C ALA A 234 7.99 -47.79 46.56
N LYS A 235 8.10 -46.52 46.98
CA LYS A 235 8.20 -46.14 48.39
C LYS A 235 6.95 -46.49 49.18
N VAL A 236 5.75 -46.29 48.62
CA VAL A 236 4.48 -46.73 49.23
C VAL A 236 4.49 -48.24 49.47
N ARG A 237 4.93 -49.04 48.48
CA ARG A 237 5.05 -50.50 48.66
C ARG A 237 6.09 -50.89 49.71
N GLU A 238 7.19 -50.16 49.84
CA GLU A 238 8.18 -50.37 50.91
C GLU A 238 7.58 -50.06 52.29
N CYS A 239 6.85 -48.95 52.43
CA CYS A 239 6.13 -48.61 53.67
C CYS A 239 5.07 -49.66 54.02
N GLU A 240 4.25 -50.10 53.06
CA GLU A 240 3.26 -51.16 53.28
C GLU A 240 3.90 -52.48 53.73
N LYS A 241 5.09 -52.84 53.22
CA LYS A 241 5.83 -54.01 53.68
C LYS A 241 6.30 -53.85 55.12
N ALA A 242 6.89 -52.71 55.44
CA ALA A 242 7.34 -52.41 56.80
C ALA A 242 6.16 -52.40 57.80
N GLU A 243 4.98 -51.89 57.40
CA GLU A 243 3.76 -51.94 58.20
C GLU A 243 3.30 -53.38 58.45
N ARG A 244 3.32 -54.25 57.43
CA ARG A 244 2.99 -55.69 57.59
C ARG A 244 3.96 -56.38 58.55
N GLU A 245 5.26 -56.15 58.39
CA GLU A 245 6.28 -56.68 59.29
C GLU A 245 6.09 -56.19 60.74
N LEU A 246 5.73 -54.91 60.91
CA LEU A 246 5.42 -54.35 62.22
C LEU A 246 4.20 -55.04 62.84
N VAL A 247 3.12 -55.25 62.09
CA VAL A 247 1.93 -55.98 62.56
C VAL A 247 2.27 -57.43 62.94
N GLU A 248 3.10 -58.12 62.16
CA GLU A 248 3.57 -59.46 62.50
C GLU A 248 4.40 -59.49 63.80
N ILE A 249 5.29 -58.51 63.98
CA ILE A 249 6.09 -58.41 65.21
C ILE A 249 5.19 -58.05 66.40
N GLU A 250 4.20 -57.19 66.22
CA GLU A 250 3.24 -56.82 67.26
C GLU A 250 2.35 -58.00 67.67
N THR A 251 1.87 -58.80 66.73
CA THR A 251 1.11 -60.02 67.02
C THR A 251 1.96 -61.03 67.77
N ARG A 252 3.20 -61.30 67.32
CA ARG A 252 4.16 -62.15 68.05
C ARG A 252 4.45 -61.63 69.45
N ARG A 253 4.66 -60.31 69.61
CA ARG A 253 4.84 -59.67 70.92
C ARG A 253 3.59 -59.82 71.80
N ASN A 254 2.40 -59.69 71.24
CA ASN A 254 1.14 -59.87 71.96
C ASN A 254 0.93 -61.34 72.38
N GLU A 255 1.30 -62.30 71.54
CA GLU A 255 1.29 -63.73 71.86
C GLU A 255 2.29 -64.07 72.98
N VAL A 256 3.54 -63.62 72.88
CA VAL A 256 4.57 -63.84 73.91
C VAL A 256 4.19 -63.17 75.23
N THR A 257 3.65 -61.95 75.19
CA THR A 257 3.17 -61.29 76.41
C THR A 257 1.94 -61.98 76.98
N ARG A 258 1.06 -62.56 76.15
CA ARG A 258 -0.06 -63.38 76.60
C ARG A 258 0.42 -64.68 77.24
N THR A 259 1.31 -65.43 76.60
CA THR A 259 1.87 -66.67 77.18
C THR A 259 2.64 -66.39 78.47
N ALA A 260 3.40 -65.29 78.54
CA ALA A 260 4.08 -64.85 79.75
C ALA A 260 3.08 -64.47 80.87
N ARG A 261 2.02 -63.72 80.57
CA ARG A 261 0.95 -63.40 81.54
C ARG A 261 0.21 -64.65 82.01
N ASP A 262 -0.08 -65.58 81.10
CA ASP A 262 -0.75 -66.84 81.43
C ASP A 262 0.17 -67.76 82.25
N ALA A 263 1.48 -67.76 82.01
CA ALA A 263 2.46 -68.44 82.84
C ALA A 263 2.54 -67.82 84.25
N LEU A 264 2.54 -66.49 84.35
CA LEU A 264 2.47 -65.79 85.64
C LEU A 264 1.15 -66.07 86.38
N ARG A 265 0.01 -66.09 85.69
CA ARG A 265 -1.28 -66.46 86.28
C ARG A 265 -1.29 -67.92 86.76
N ARG A 266 -0.76 -68.86 85.98
CA ARG A 266 -0.63 -70.27 86.40
C ARG A 266 0.29 -70.45 87.60
N LYS A 267 1.38 -69.67 87.70
CA LYS A 267 2.23 -69.61 88.91
C LYS A 267 1.47 -69.06 90.12
N ALA A 268 0.65 -68.02 89.94
CA ALA A 268 -0.18 -67.45 91.02
C ALA A 268 -1.31 -68.41 91.47
N GLU A 269 -1.86 -69.21 90.56
CA GLU A 269 -2.87 -70.25 90.84
C GLU A 269 -2.26 -71.57 91.39
N GLY A 270 -0.94 -71.66 91.57
CA GLY A 270 -0.28 -72.80 92.21
C GLY A 270 -0.31 -74.13 91.41
N LYS A 271 -0.56 -74.10 90.10
CA LYS A 271 -0.52 -75.30 89.24
C LYS A 271 0.94 -75.59 88.82
N PRO A 272 1.51 -76.79 89.09
CA PRO A 272 2.91 -77.07 88.78
C PRO A 272 3.17 -77.12 87.27
N ASP A 273 4.20 -76.40 86.82
CA ASP A 273 4.61 -76.29 85.43
C ASP A 273 4.93 -77.68 84.83
N LEU A 274 4.50 -77.96 83.60
CA LEU A 274 4.76 -79.25 82.94
C LEU A 274 6.28 -79.49 82.79
N LEU A 275 7.06 -78.41 82.61
CA LEU A 275 8.52 -78.46 82.57
C LEU A 275 9.14 -78.73 83.95
N GLU A 276 8.57 -78.21 85.03
CA GLU A 276 9.02 -78.55 86.39
C GLU A 276 8.63 -79.99 86.76
N GLN A 277 7.48 -80.48 86.31
CA GLN A 277 7.09 -81.88 86.50
C GLN A 277 8.00 -82.83 85.71
N GLN A 278 8.32 -82.50 84.45
CA GLN A 278 9.31 -83.24 83.67
C GLN A 278 10.70 -83.13 84.30
N GLY A 279 11.13 -81.96 84.77
CA GLY A 279 12.39 -81.77 85.46
C GLY A 279 12.48 -82.58 86.77
N ARG A 280 11.39 -82.62 87.56
CA ARG A 280 11.28 -83.48 88.74
C ARG A 280 11.29 -84.96 88.37
N TRP A 281 10.61 -85.34 87.29
CA TRP A 281 10.62 -86.70 86.77
C TRP A 281 12.02 -87.11 86.29
N TYR A 282 12.69 -86.30 85.49
CA TYR A 282 14.07 -86.50 85.04
C TYR A 282 15.05 -86.54 86.22
N LYS A 283 14.87 -85.71 87.25
CA LYS A 283 15.70 -85.74 88.46
C LYS A 283 15.44 -86.99 89.29
N SER A 284 14.19 -87.44 89.36
CA SER A 284 13.85 -88.72 90.01
C SER A 284 14.36 -89.93 89.23
N SER A 285 14.32 -89.89 87.89
CA SER A 285 14.87 -90.95 87.04
C SER A 285 16.39 -90.93 87.06
N GLU A 286 17.02 -89.76 87.15
CA GLU A 286 18.46 -89.60 87.38
C GLU A 286 18.87 -90.20 88.73
N VAL A 287 18.14 -89.92 89.82
CA VAL A 287 18.42 -90.53 91.14
C VAL A 287 18.27 -92.05 91.10
N VAL A 288 17.22 -92.56 90.45
CA VAL A 288 17.02 -94.01 90.28
C VAL A 288 18.14 -94.62 89.43
N LEU A 289 18.54 -93.97 88.34
CA LEU A 289 19.64 -94.43 87.47
C LEU A 289 20.99 -94.37 88.19
N LYS A 290 21.27 -93.31 88.98
CA LYS A 290 22.48 -93.17 89.79
C LYS A 290 22.55 -94.24 90.89
N GLY A 291 21.42 -94.53 91.55
CA GLY A 291 21.33 -95.61 92.54
C GLY A 291 21.52 -97.00 91.91
N LEU A 292 21.11 -97.21 90.66
CA LEU A 292 21.31 -98.48 89.96
C LEU A 292 22.75 -98.66 89.44
N LEU A 293 23.45 -97.56 89.13
CA LEU A 293 24.84 -97.58 88.64
C LEU A 293 25.90 -97.50 89.77
N GLY A 294 25.51 -97.28 91.03
CA GLY A 294 26.42 -97.35 92.18
C GLY A 294 27.51 -96.27 92.20
N VAL A 295 27.24 -95.10 91.63
CA VAL A 295 28.15 -93.96 91.63
C VAL A 295 27.61 -92.93 92.62
N GLU A 296 28.26 -92.78 93.78
CA GLU A 296 28.09 -91.61 94.64
C GLU A 296 29.22 -90.60 94.35
N ASP A 297 28.75 -89.37 94.08
CA ASP A 297 29.35 -88.14 93.53
C ASP A 297 29.84 -88.13 92.07
#